data_AF-A0A924QGA9-F1
#
_entry.id   AF-A0A924QGA9-F1
#
_cell.length_a   1.000
_cell.length_b   1.000
_cell.length_c   1.000
_cell.angle_alpha   90.00
_cell.angle_beta   90.00
_cell.angle_gamma   90.00
#
_symmetry.space_group_name_H-M   'P 1'
#
loop_
_entity.id
_entity.type
_entity.pdbx_description
1 polymer ?
#
loop_
_entity_poly.entity_id
_entity_poly.type
_entity_poly.pdbx_seq_one_letter_code
_entity_poly.pdbx_strand_id
1 'polypeptide(L)'
;MRATFEAAPIGVIFAEAPSGRLTFSNPAVERIFLHPTRYSASVDAYDEWESYHADGRRVDAHDHPLAQTLQAGVPAHGEYH
;
A
#
# COMPACT_ATOMS: atom_id res chain seq x y z
N MET A 1 9.22 4.16 -18.68
CA MET A 1 8.02 3.54 -18.04
C MET A 1 7.42 4.38 -16.91
N ARG A 2 8.13 5.30 -16.25
CA ARG A 2 7.58 6.13 -15.16
C ARG A 2 6.40 7.03 -15.58
N ALA A 3 6.50 7.67 -16.75
CA ALA A 3 5.48 8.59 -17.26
C ALA A 3 4.06 7.98 -17.39
N THR A 4 3.95 6.68 -17.69
CA THR A 4 2.66 6.00 -17.81
C THR A 4 1.92 5.92 -16.47
N PHE A 5 2.64 5.62 -15.39
CA PHE A 5 2.04 5.49 -14.05
C PHE A 5 1.72 6.84 -13.43
N GLU A 6 2.48 7.89 -13.74
CA GLU A 6 2.22 9.25 -13.22
C GLU A 6 0.88 9.82 -13.73
N ALA A 7 0.50 9.51 -14.97
CA ALA A 7 -0.73 10.00 -15.59
C ALA A 7 -1.95 9.09 -15.35
N ALA A 8 -1.75 7.88 -14.82
CA ALA A 8 -2.84 6.92 -14.65
C ALA A 8 -3.81 7.37 -13.53
N PRO A 9 -5.13 7.23 -13.71
CA PRO A 9 -6.13 7.56 -12.68
C PRO A 9 -6.27 6.49 -11.59
N ILE A 10 -5.35 5.52 -11.54
CA ILE A 10 -5.30 4.46 -10.53
C ILE A 10 -4.10 4.69 -9.60
N GLY A 11 -4.28 4.48 -8.30
CA GLY A 11 -3.19 4.54 -7.33
C GLY A 11 -2.20 3.41 -7.55
N VAL A 12 -0.91 3.73 -7.71
CA VAL A 12 0.16 2.74 -7.91
C VAL A 12 1.25 3.00 -6.88
N ILE A 13 1.56 1.97 -6.09
CA ILE A 13 2.64 1.97 -5.11
C ILE A 13 3.59 0.82 -5.45
N PHE A 14 4.91 1.03 -5.34
CA PHE A 14 5.91 -0.04 -5.40
C PHE A 14 6.62 -0.18 -4.07
N ALA A 15 6.91 -1.42 -3.70
CA ALA A 15 7.73 -1.78 -2.55
C ALA A 15 8.89 -2.68 -3.00
N GLU A 16 10.01 -2.61 -2.29
CA GLU A 16 11.06 -3.61 -2.46
C GLU A 16 10.67 -4.90 -1.71
N ALA A 17 10.97 -6.05 -2.32
CA ALA A 17 10.88 -7.33 -1.64
C ALA A 17 12.25 -7.73 -1.06
N PRO A 18 12.30 -8.40 0.10
CA PRO A 18 11.16 -8.80 0.94
C PRO A 18 10.77 -7.76 2.01
N SER A 19 11.51 -6.65 2.14
CA SER A 19 11.37 -5.75 3.30
C SER A 19 10.03 -5.02 3.36
N GLY A 20 9.38 -4.80 2.22
CA GLY A 20 8.17 -3.99 2.11
C GLY A 20 8.43 -2.48 2.10
N ARG A 21 9.69 -2.03 2.04
CA ARG A 21 9.99 -0.59 1.96
C ARG A 21 9.35 0.02 0.72
N LEU A 22 8.49 1.01 0.89
CA LEU A 22 7.86 1.71 -0.23
C LEU A 22 8.92 2.56 -0.95
N THR A 23 8.99 2.44 -2.27
CA THR A 23 10.01 3.12 -3.11
C THR A 23 9.40 4.03 -4.17
N PHE A 24 8.09 3.90 -4.42
CA PHE A 24 7.36 4.73 -5.36
C PHE A 24 5.88 4.83 -4.98
N SER A 25 5.31 5.99 -5.26
CA SER A 25 3.88 6.24 -5.28
C SER A 25 3.59 7.24 -6.39
N ASN A 26 2.49 7.04 -7.12
CA ASN A 26 2.06 8.00 -8.14
C ASN A 26 1.13 9.09 -7.54
N PRO A 27 0.94 10.23 -8.22
CA PRO A 27 0.08 11.30 -7.72
C PRO A 27 -1.39 10.91 -7.49
N ALA A 28 -1.85 9.79 -8.06
CA ALA A 28 -3.21 9.30 -7.82
C ALA A 28 -3.41 8.76 -6.39
N VAL A 29 -2.38 8.15 -5.79
CA VAL A 29 -2.42 7.69 -4.39
C VAL A 29 -2.75 8.85 -3.46
N GLU A 30 -2.06 9.98 -3.58
CA GLU A 30 -2.29 11.13 -2.71
C GLU A 30 -3.67 11.75 -2.87
N ARG A 31 -4.24 11.69 -4.08
CA ARG A 31 -5.63 12.12 -4.35
C ARG A 31 -6.66 11.16 -3.74
N ILE A 32 -6.37 9.86 -3.73
CA ILE A 32 -7.26 8.82 -3.16
C ILE A 32 -7.25 8.92 -1.63
N PHE A 33 -6.06 9.00 -1.02
CA PHE A 33 -5.89 9.00 0.43
C PHE A 33 -5.94 10.40 1.06
N LEU A 34 -6.01 11.45 0.24
CA LEU A 34 -6.10 12.86 0.67
C LEU A 34 -4.95 13.32 1.59
N HIS A 35 -3.79 12.69 1.46
CA HIS A 35 -2.57 13.07 2.16
C HIS A 35 -1.32 12.74 1.32
N PRO A 36 -0.16 13.37 1.59
CA PRO A 36 1.09 13.00 0.96
C PRO A 36 1.45 11.54 1.20
N THR A 37 2.12 10.89 0.25
CA THR A 37 2.49 9.47 0.37
C THR A 37 3.33 9.24 1.62
N ARG A 38 2.92 8.27 2.44
CA ARG A 38 3.70 7.75 3.57
C ARG A 38 4.64 6.67 3.05
N TYR A 39 5.93 6.98 2.90
CA TYR A 39 6.94 6.02 2.42
C TYR A 39 7.39 5.09 3.55
N SER A 40 6.53 4.15 3.91
CA SER A 40 6.76 3.21 5.01
C SER A 40 8.06 2.42 4.81
N ALA A 41 8.86 2.36 5.87
CA ALA A 41 10.24 1.84 5.81
C ALA A 41 10.32 0.31 5.72
N SER A 42 9.26 -0.40 6.10
CA SER A 42 9.12 -1.85 6.08
C SER A 42 7.64 -2.23 6.20
N VAL A 43 7.34 -3.54 6.11
CA VAL A 43 6.01 -4.08 6.42
C VAL A 43 5.51 -3.67 7.81
N ASP A 44 6.37 -3.66 8.82
CA ASP A 44 5.98 -3.31 10.20
C ASP A 44 5.46 -1.87 10.32
N ALA A 45 5.85 -0.97 9.40
CA ALA A 45 5.41 0.42 9.36
C ALA A 45 4.14 0.62 8.51
N TYR A 46 3.46 -0.45 8.07
CA TYR A 46 2.21 -0.33 7.31
C TYR A 46 1.02 0.08 8.18
N ASP A 47 1.13 0.06 9.50
CA ASP A 47 0.14 0.63 10.44
C ASP A 47 -0.10 2.14 10.22
N GLU A 48 0.87 2.82 9.60
CA GLU A 48 0.76 4.17 9.04
C GLU A 48 -0.37 4.29 8.00
N TRP A 49 -0.78 3.21 7.33
CA TRP A 49 -1.87 3.21 6.36
C TRP A 49 -3.18 2.85 7.03
N GLU A 50 -3.78 3.85 7.68
CA GLU A 50 -5.02 3.68 8.43
C GLU A 50 -6.12 3.09 7.55
N SER A 51 -6.43 1.81 7.78
CA SER A 51 -7.43 1.05 7.03
C SER A 51 -8.27 0.27 8.02
N TYR A 52 -9.55 0.10 7.71
CA TYR A 52 -10.48 -0.65 8.56
C TYR A 52 -11.14 -1.78 7.77
N HIS A 53 -11.26 -2.94 8.41
CA HIS A 53 -12.08 -4.02 7.88
C HIS A 53 -13.57 -3.62 7.90
N ALA A 54 -14.42 -4.36 7.18
CA ALA A 54 -15.87 -4.13 7.14
C ALA A 54 -16.56 -4.19 8.51
N ASP A 55 -15.96 -4.88 9.48
CA ASP A 55 -16.43 -4.95 10.86
C ASP A 55 -15.96 -3.77 11.74
N GLY A 56 -15.20 -2.83 11.18
CA GLY A 56 -14.65 -1.67 11.87
C GLY A 56 -13.35 -1.95 12.64
N ARG A 57 -12.80 -3.16 12.59
CA ARG A 57 -11.48 -3.46 13.16
C ARG A 57 -10.38 -2.80 12.32
N ARG A 58 -9.40 -2.18 12.98
CA ARG A 58 -8.20 -1.66 12.32
C ARG A 58 -7.44 -2.82 11.65
N VAL A 59 -6.99 -2.61 10.42
CA VAL A 59 -6.10 -3.54 9.72
C VAL A 59 -4.72 -3.48 10.36
N ASP A 60 -4.17 -4.63 10.72
CA ASP A 60 -2.80 -4.71 11.23
C ASP A 60 -1.79 -4.62 10.07
N ALA A 61 -0.59 -4.14 10.37
CA ALA A 61 0.48 -3.93 9.37
C ALA A 61 0.71 -5.14 8.44
N HIS A 62 0.72 -6.35 9.00
CA HIS A 62 0.94 -7.60 8.25
C HIS A 62 -0.32 -8.15 7.55
N ASP A 63 -1.50 -7.60 7.85
CA ASP A 63 -2.77 -7.98 7.23
C ASP A 63 -3.05 -7.20 5.93
N HIS A 64 -2.21 -6.20 5.60
CA HIS A 64 -2.30 -5.54 4.30
C HIS A 64 -1.97 -6.50 3.16
N PRO A 65 -2.62 -6.38 1.98
CA PRO A 65 -2.45 -7.36 0.90
C PRO A 65 -1.03 -7.39 0.34
N LEU A 66 -0.33 -6.24 0.36
CA LEU A 66 1.06 -6.17 -0.05
C LEU A 66 1.98 -6.93 0.92
N ALA A 67 1.75 -6.84 2.23
CA ALA A 67 2.49 -7.60 3.23
C ALA A 67 2.29 -9.11 3.04
N GLN A 68 1.04 -9.55 2.87
CA GLN A 68 0.70 -10.95 2.61
C GLN A 68 1.33 -11.45 1.30
N THR A 69 1.36 -10.61 0.25
CA THR A 69 2.00 -10.93 -1.03
C THR A 69 3.50 -11.14 -0.86
N LEU A 70 4.17 -10.27 -0.11
CA LEU A 70 5.60 -10.37 0.17
C LEU A 70 5.94 -11.62 0.98
N GLN A 71 5.07 -12.02 1.92
CA GLN A 71 5.25 -13.20 2.74
C GLN A 71 4.99 -14.51 1.98
N ALA A 72 3.90 -14.57 1.21
CA ALA A 72 3.45 -15.80 0.55
C ALA A 72 4.03 -15.97 -0.86
N GLY A 73 4.56 -14.91 -1.48
CA GLY A 73 5.05 -14.91 -2.85
C GLY A 73 3.95 -15.01 -3.91
N VAL A 74 2.68 -14.81 -3.52
CA VAL A 74 1.52 -14.85 -4.42
C VAL A 74 0.64 -13.62 -4.21
N PRO A 75 -0.03 -13.09 -5.25
CA PRO A 75 -0.87 -11.89 -5.12
C PRO A 75 -2.01 -12.07 -4.11
N ALA A 76 -2.16 -11.11 -3.21
CA ALA A 76 -3.29 -10.98 -2.29
C ALA A 76 -4.11 -9.72 -2.58
N HIS A 77 -5.37 -9.71 -2.13
CA HIS A 77 -6.29 -8.59 -2.29
C HIS A 77 -7.04 -8.35 -0.97
N GLY A 78 -7.45 -7.11 -0.72
CA GLY A 78 -8.23 -6.75 0.46
C GLY A 78 -9.15 -5.58 0.13
N GLU A 79 -10.33 -5.59 0.76
CA GLU A 79 -11.31 -4.51 0.71
C GLU A 79 -11.41 -3.90 2.11
N TYR A 80 -11.24 -2.58 2.18
CA TYR A 80 -11.16 -1.83 3.42
C TYR A 80 -12.00 -0.55 3.32
N HIS A 81 -12.45 -0.05 4.47
CA HIS A 81 -13.11 1.24 4.64
C HIS A 81 -12.13 2.30 5.15
#